data_AF-A0A1G9C4Y4-F1
#
_entry.id   AF-A0A1G9C4Y4-F1
#
_cell.length_a   1.000
_cell.length_b   1.000
_cell.length_c   1.000
_cell.angle_alpha   90.00
_cell.angle_beta   90.00
_cell.angle_gamma   90.00
#
_symmetry.space_group_name_H-M   'P 1'
#
loop_
_entity.id
_entity.type
_entity.pdbx_description
1 polymer ?
#
loop_
_entity_poly.entity_id
_entity_poly.type
_entity_poly.pdbx_seq_one_letter_code
_entity_poly.pdbx_strand_id
1 'polypeptide(L)'
;MPKLMKIDRDVQEAMKERVREVVTVDAPYERIREALWDLGFQAKEDKPALALWENPEYELFLMIHVNPETGLLQNYDVRTFEETEGYE
;
A
#
# COMPACT_ATOMS: atom_id res chain seq x y z
N MET A 1 -28.19 -2.11 -9.28
CA MET A 1 -26.86 -2.76 -9.26
C MET A 1 -25.85 -1.67 -9.55
N PRO A 2 -24.94 -1.31 -8.62
CA PRO A 2 -23.88 -0.37 -8.97
C PRO A 2 -22.96 -1.07 -9.97
N LYS A 3 -22.59 -0.36 -11.04
CA LYS A 3 -21.59 -0.84 -11.99
C LYS A 3 -20.30 -1.09 -11.21
N LEU A 4 -19.83 -2.33 -11.17
CA LEU A 4 -18.42 -2.64 -11.00
C LEU A 4 -17.71 -1.95 -12.17
N MET A 5 -17.29 -0.70 -11.97
CA MET A 5 -16.31 -0.10 -12.87
C MET A 5 -15.05 -0.92 -12.64
N LYS A 6 -14.79 -1.88 -13.53
CA LYS A 6 -13.48 -2.54 -13.55
C LYS A 6 -12.45 -1.43 -13.64
N ILE A 7 -11.61 -1.33 -12.61
CA ILE A 7 -10.50 -0.39 -12.61
C ILE A 7 -9.63 -0.72 -13.82
N ASP A 8 -9.21 0.33 -14.51
CA ASP A 8 -8.32 0.20 -15.65
C ASP A 8 -6.97 -0.37 -15.16
N ARG A 9 -6.53 -1.49 -15.75
CA ARG A 9 -5.33 -2.20 -15.30
C ARG A 9 -4.08 -1.35 -15.45
N ASP A 10 -3.98 -0.54 -16.51
CA ASP A 10 -2.84 0.35 -16.72
C ASP A 10 -2.81 1.44 -15.64
N VAL A 11 -3.96 1.94 -15.22
CA VAL A 11 -4.08 2.91 -14.11
C VAL A 11 -3.68 2.28 -12.77
N GLN A 12 -4.11 1.04 -12.52
CA GLN A 12 -3.77 0.30 -11.30
C GLN A 12 -2.27 0.00 -11.21
N GLU A 13 -1.65 -0.45 -12.31
CA GLU A 13 -0.21 -0.71 -12.37
C GLU A 13 0.61 0.58 -12.25
N ALA A 14 0.16 1.69 -12.84
CA ALA A 14 0.79 3.00 -12.65
C ALA A 14 0.76 3.44 -11.18
N MET A 15 -0.35 3.19 -10.46
CA MET A 15 -0.41 3.48 -9.04
C MET A 15 0.51 2.56 -8.21
N LYS A 16 0.62 1.27 -8.56
CA LYS A 16 1.62 0.38 -7.93
C LYS A 16 3.04 0.90 -8.13
N GLU A 17 3.38 1.39 -9.32
CA GLU A 17 4.70 1.99 -9.57
C GLU A 17 4.93 3.23 -8.70
N ARG A 18 3.93 4.10 -8.58
CA ARG A 18 3.99 5.27 -7.68
C ARG A 18 4.22 4.88 -6.22
N VAL A 19 3.55 3.83 -5.74
CA VAL A 19 3.81 3.29 -4.39
C VAL A 19 5.25 2.81 -4.25
N ARG A 20 5.80 2.10 -5.26
CA ARG A 20 7.21 1.64 -5.23
C ARG A 20 8.20 2.79 -5.23
N GLU A 21 7.88 3.91 -5.88
CA GLU A 21 8.72 5.12 -5.85
C GLU A 21 8.72 5.78 -4.45
N VAL A 22 7.58 5.80 -3.78
CA VAL A 22 7.43 6.36 -2.42
C VAL A 22 8.05 5.45 -1.36
N VAL A 23 7.88 4.14 -1.52
CA VAL A 23 8.30 3.14 -0.55
C VAL A 23 9.73 2.71 -0.83
N THR A 24 10.69 3.41 -0.22
CA THR A 24 12.12 3.08 -0.32
C THR A 24 12.60 2.34 0.93
N VAL A 25 13.36 1.27 0.76
CA VAL A 25 14.03 0.56 1.87
C VAL A 25 14.90 1.53 2.65
N ASP A 26 14.94 1.38 3.98
CA ASP A 26 15.63 2.27 4.92
C ASP A 26 15.04 3.69 5.07
N ALA A 27 13.91 4.01 4.42
CA ALA A 27 13.20 5.25 4.70
C ALA A 27 12.44 5.17 6.05
N PRO A 28 12.37 6.27 6.82
CA PRO A 28 11.55 6.32 8.03
C PRO A 28 10.07 6.10 7.70
N TYR A 29 9.40 5.22 8.45
CA TYR A 29 8.00 4.90 8.18
C TYR A 29 7.07 6.12 8.25
N GLU A 30 7.38 7.11 9.08
CA GLU A 30 6.61 8.37 9.15
C GLU A 30 6.56 9.10 7.80
N ARG A 31 7.67 9.12 7.04
CA ARG A 31 7.72 9.73 5.71
C ARG A 31 6.89 8.96 4.68
N ILE A 32 6.94 7.63 4.76
CA ILE A 32 6.14 6.76 3.91
C ILE A 32 4.65 6.97 4.21
N ARG A 33 4.29 7.06 5.49
CA ARG A 33 2.92 7.32 5.95
C ARG A 33 2.35 8.61 5.38
N GLU A 34 3.11 9.71 5.45
CA GLU A 34 2.72 11.01 4.89
C GLU A 34 2.42 10.89 3.39
N ALA A 35 3.35 10.32 2.62
CA ALA A 35 3.20 10.18 1.18
C ALA A 35 2.05 9.24 0.77
N LEU A 36 1.77 8.19 1.56
CA LEU A 36 0.62 7.31 1.31
C LEU A 36 -0.71 8.03 1.50
N TRP A 37 -0.83 8.92 2.49
CA TRP A 37 -2.02 9.76 2.64
C TRP A 37 -2.22 10.70 1.46
N ASP A 38 -1.16 11.32 0.93
CA ASP A 38 -1.23 12.16 -0.27
C ASP A 38 -1.66 11.36 -1.52
N LEU A 39 -1.35 10.07 -1.58
CA LEU A 39 -1.80 9.15 -2.63
C LEU A 39 -3.20 8.57 -2.39
N GLY A 40 -3.88 8.96 -1.31
CA GLY A 40 -5.24 8.52 -0.98
C GLY A 40 -5.33 7.14 -0.32
N PHE A 41 -4.22 6.57 0.13
CA PHE A 41 -4.24 5.35 0.93
C PHE A 41 -4.74 5.62 2.35
N GLN A 42 -5.41 4.62 2.91
CA GLN A 42 -5.98 4.63 4.25
C GLN A 42 -5.37 3.51 5.09
N ALA A 43 -4.94 3.82 6.31
CA ALA A 43 -4.42 2.82 7.23
C ALA A 43 -5.54 1.92 7.76
N LYS A 44 -5.40 0.61 7.53
CA LYS A 44 -6.24 -0.43 8.14
C LYS A 44 -5.65 -0.94 9.44
N GLU A 45 -4.33 -1.03 9.48
CA GLU A 45 -3.59 -1.36 10.68
C GLU A 45 -2.30 -0.55 10.67
N ASP A 46 -1.94 0.02 11.81
CA ASP A 46 -0.78 0.90 11.92
C ASP A 46 -0.02 0.58 13.20
N LYS A 47 0.67 -0.57 13.20
CA LYS A 47 1.41 -1.10 14.35
C LYS A 47 2.93 -0.91 14.15
N PRO A 48 3.72 -0.93 15.24
CA PRO A 48 5.17 -0.64 15.19
C PRO A 48 6.00 -1.57 14.29
N ALA A 49 5.53 -2.80 14.04
CA ALA A 49 6.23 -3.79 13.23
C ALA A 49 5.56 -4.07 11.87
N LEU A 50 4.29 -3.67 11.72
CA LEU A 50 3.47 -3.98 10.57
C LEU A 50 2.42 -2.90 10.38
N ALA A 51 2.34 -2.36 9.17
CA ALA A 51 1.27 -1.48 8.76
C ALA A 51 0.59 -2.00 7.50
N LEU A 52 -0.73 -1.94 7.49
CA LEU A 52 -1.59 -2.34 6.39
C LEU A 52 -2.34 -1.12 5.90
N TRP A 53 -2.28 -0.89 4.60
CA TRP A 53 -2.87 0.26 3.92
C TRP A 53 -3.70 -0.23 2.76
N GLU A 54 -4.81 0.45 2.50
CA GLU A 54 -5.64 0.18 1.33
C GLU A 54 -5.94 1.46 0.57
N ASN A 55 -6.08 1.35 -0.74
CA ASN A 55 -6.61 2.40 -1.58
C ASN A 55 -7.83 1.86 -2.34
N PRO A 56 -9.06 2.19 -1.90
CA PRO A 56 -10.28 1.69 -2.51
C PRO A 56 -10.54 2.28 -3.90
N GLU A 57 -9.93 3.43 -4.25
CA GLU A 57 -10.05 4.02 -5.59
C GLU A 57 -9.31 3.19 -6.64
N TYR A 58 -8.17 2.60 -6.27
CA TYR A 58 -7.34 1.78 -7.15
C TYR A 58 -7.44 0.27 -6.84
N GLU A 59 -8.29 -0.14 -5.90
CA GLU A 59 -8.38 -1.51 -5.36
C GLU A 59 -7.00 -2.10 -5.03
N LEU A 60 -6.17 -1.32 -4.34
CA LEU A 60 -4.81 -1.71 -3.95
C LEU A 60 -4.70 -1.95 -2.45
N PHE A 61 -3.94 -2.97 -2.10
CA PHE A 61 -3.51 -3.29 -0.74
C PHE A 61 -1.99 -3.17 -0.65
N LEU A 62 -1.52 -2.54 0.41
CA LEU A 62 -0.11 -2.35 0.71
C LEU A 62 0.18 -2.84 2.12
N MET A 63 1.13 -3.76 2.22
CA MET A 63 1.68 -4.25 3.47
C MET A 63 3.10 -3.72 3.65
N ILE A 64 3.36 -3.09 4.78
CA ILE A 64 4.65 -2.50 5.14
C ILE A 64 5.17 -3.14 6.41
N HIS A 65 6.35 -3.74 6.33
CA HIS A 65 7.10 -4.25 7.48
C HIS A 65 8.11 -3.19 7.93
N VAL A 66 8.00 -2.79 9.20
CA VAL A 66 8.87 -1.79 9.82
C VAL A 66 9.74 -2.48 10.85
N ASN A 67 11.03 -2.15 10.89
CA ASN A 67 11.88 -2.57 11.99
C ASN A 67 11.46 -1.81 13.26
N PRO A 68 10.97 -2.49 14.32
CA PRO A 68 10.45 -1.82 15.51
C PRO A 68 11.54 -1.13 16.35
N GLU A 69 12.80 -1.51 16.18
CA GLU A 69 13.95 -0.92 16.89
C GLU A 69 14.42 0.38 16.22
N THR A 70 14.39 0.44 14.88
CA THR A 70 14.90 1.58 14.12
C THR A 70 13.81 2.48 13.54
N GLY A 71 12.56 2.00 13.45
CA GLY A 71 11.45 2.70 12.81
C GLY A 71 11.57 2.79 11.28
N LEU A 72 12.53 2.09 10.69
CA LEU A 72 12.80 2.11 9.25
C LEU A 72 12.04 1.00 8.53
N LEU A 73 11.71 1.27 7.26
CA LEU A 73 11.15 0.26 6.38
C LEU A 73 12.13 -0.91 6.21
N GLN A 74 11.67 -2.12 6.52
CA GLN A 74 12.41 -3.36 6.28
C GLN A 74 12.00 -4.00 4.95
N ASN A 75 10.69 -4.07 4.67
CA ASN A 75 10.15 -4.66 3.46
C ASN A 75 8.74 -4.13 3.18
N TYR A 76 8.27 -4.27 1.95
CA TYR A 76 6.89 -3.97 1.57
C TYR A 76 6.37 -4.91 0.49
N ASP A 77 5.05 -4.94 0.35
CA ASP A 77 4.35 -5.70 -0.67
C ASP A 77 3.09 -4.93 -1.10
N VAL A 78 2.91 -4.75 -2.41
CA VAL A 78 1.75 -4.04 -2.98
C VAL A 78 1.04 -4.96 -3.97
N ARG A 79 -0.26 -5.16 -3.77
CA ARG A 79 -1.12 -6.08 -4.54
C ARG A 79 -2.46 -5.44 -4.84
N THR A 80 -3.17 -5.95 -5.83
CA THR A 80 -4.59 -5.66 -5.98
C THR A 80 -5.43 -6.43 -4.96
N PHE A 81 -6.68 -6.00 -4.76
CA PHE A 81 -7.64 -6.78 -3.97
C PHE A 81 -7.87 -8.18 -4.56
N GLU A 82 -7.98 -8.30 -5.89
CA GLU A 82 -8.08 -9.59 -6.59
C GLU A 82 -6.88 -10.51 -6.30
N GLU A 83 -5.65 -9.95 -6.28
CA GLU A 83 -4.42 -10.69 -5.93
C GLU A 83 -4.36 -11.10 -4.45
N THR A 84 -5.12 -10.41 -3.58
CA THR A 84 -5.18 -10.70 -2.14
C THR A 84 -6.22 -11.79 -1.84
N GLU A 85 -7.34 -11.80 -2.58
CA GLU A 85 -8.42 -12.79 -2.45
C GLU A 85 -8.09 -14.15 -3.10
N GLY A 86 -7.09 -14.22 -4.01
CA GLY A 86 -6.68 -15.45 -4.70
C GLY A 86 -5.98 -16.53 -3.84
N TYR A 87 -6.07 -16.46 -2.51
CA TYR A 87 -5.43 -17.38 -1.55
C TYR A 87 -6.42 -18.28 -0.77
N GLU A 88 -7.70 -18.32 -1.16
CA GLU A 88 -8.70 -19.26 -0.60
C GLU A 88 -8.70 -20.65 -1.27
#